data_AF-A0A6H2H064-F1
#
_entry.id   AF-A0A6H2H064-F1
#
_cell.length_a   1.000
_cell.length_b   1.000
_cell.length_c   1.000
_cell.angle_alpha   90.00
_cell.angle_beta   90.00
_cell.angle_gamma   90.00
#
_symmetry.space_group_name_H-M   'P 1'
#
loop_
_entity.id
_entity.type
_entity.pdbx_description
1 polymer ?
#
loop_
_entity_poly.entity_id
_entity_poly.type
_entity_poly.pdbx_seq_one_letter_code
_entity_poly.pdbx_strand_id
1 'polypeptide(L)'
;MAAQLEQVRDLEADLAICEYAAPAPIRTKPCMCGHCDKLFLDIAHSEGRLDPDDARFIVQARVGWPHAIRRAIAAEEQVDKLQEEIRQLHDAMHGRGIPWD
;
A
#
# COMPACT_ATOMS: atom_id res chain seq x y z
N MET A 1 -17.73 15.15 -14.89
CA MET A 1 -16.37 14.62 -14.66
C MET A 1 -16.54 13.21 -14.16
N ALA A 2 -16.03 12.22 -14.90
CA ALA A 2 -16.24 10.82 -14.55
C ALA A 2 -15.53 10.54 -13.22
N ALA A 3 -16.31 10.23 -12.19
CA ALA A 3 -15.78 9.47 -11.07
C ALA A 3 -15.30 8.15 -11.67
N GLN A 4 -13.98 8.00 -11.83
CA GLN A 4 -13.40 6.67 -11.96
C GLN A 4 -13.86 5.95 -10.71
N LEU A 5 -14.79 5.00 -10.88
CA LEU A 5 -15.11 4.01 -9.87
C LEU A 5 -13.77 3.51 -9.34
N GLU A 6 -13.49 3.85 -8.09
CA GLU A 6 -12.29 3.43 -7.39
C GLU A 6 -12.29 1.91 -7.49
N GLN A 7 -11.44 1.38 -8.38
CA GLN A 7 -11.35 -0.04 -8.59
C GLN A 7 -10.88 -0.59 -7.25
N VAL A 8 -11.76 -1.28 -6.53
CA VAL A 8 -11.42 -1.93 -5.26
C VAL A 8 -10.21 -2.79 -5.55
N ARG A 9 -9.05 -2.34 -5.06
CA ARG A 9 -7.79 -3.03 -5.30
C ARG A 9 -7.71 -4.18 -4.32
N ASP A 10 -7.32 -5.34 -4.83
CA ASP A 10 -7.01 -6.50 -4.02
C ASP A 10 -5.69 -6.23 -3.27
N LEU A 11 -5.81 -5.87 -1.99
CA LEU A 11 -4.68 -5.43 -1.18
C LEU A 11 -3.70 -6.57 -0.91
N GLU A 12 -4.17 -7.81 -0.81
CA GLU A 12 -3.34 -9.00 -0.69
C GLU A 12 -2.52 -9.23 -1.97
N ALA A 13 -3.15 -9.10 -3.14
CA ALA A 13 -2.45 -9.18 -4.42
C ALA A 13 -1.43 -8.05 -4.59
N ASP A 14 -1.79 -6.83 -4.20
CA ASP A 14 -0.88 -5.68 -4.19
C ASP A 14 0.31 -5.90 -3.25
N LEU A 15 0.07 -6.45 -2.06
CA LEU A 15 1.12 -6.76 -1.09
C LEU A 15 2.07 -7.82 -1.64
N ALA A 16 1.54 -8.87 -2.28
CA ALA A 16 2.35 -9.91 -2.89
C ALA A 16 3.28 -9.36 -3.98
N ILE A 17 2.81 -8.42 -4.80
CA ILE A 17 3.66 -7.70 -5.77
C ILE A 17 4.77 -6.92 -5.05
N CYS A 18 4.42 -6.18 -4.00
CA CYS A 18 5.38 -5.39 -3.22
C CYS A 18 6.47 -6.27 -2.58
N GLU A 19 6.09 -7.42 -2.04
CA GLU A 19 7.00 -8.36 -1.37
C GLU A 19 7.83 -9.19 -2.37
N TYR A 20 7.25 -9.60 -3.50
CA TYR A 20 8.00 -10.25 -4.58
C TYR A 20 9.09 -9.32 -5.14
N ALA A 21 8.78 -8.03 -5.24
CA ALA A 21 9.77 -7.04 -5.60
C ALA A 21 10.87 -6.88 -4.53
N ALA A 22 10.88 -7.53 -3.38
CA ALA A 22 11.80 -7.19 -2.29
C ALA A 22 13.20 -7.88 -2.20
N PRO A 23 13.82 -8.58 -3.18
CA PRO A 23 15.02 -9.37 -2.85
C PRO A 23 16.38 -8.64 -2.86
N ALA A 24 16.48 -7.31 -3.00
CA ALA A 24 17.74 -6.57 -2.76
C ALA A 24 17.52 -5.08 -2.43
N PRO A 25 18.36 -4.45 -1.57
CA PRO A 25 18.32 -3.01 -1.35
C PRO A 25 18.63 -2.27 -2.66
N ILE A 26 17.69 -1.42 -3.10
CA ILE A 26 17.95 -0.51 -4.22
C ILE A 26 19.06 0.43 -3.81
N ARG A 27 20.10 0.51 -4.63
CA ARG A 27 21.17 1.47 -4.45
C ARG A 27 21.02 2.57 -5.50
N THR A 28 20.99 3.81 -5.04
CA THR A 28 21.16 4.98 -5.90
C THR A 28 22.64 5.16 -6.20
N LYS A 29 23.01 5.34 -7.46
CA LYS A 29 24.36 5.72 -7.87
C LYS A 29 24.29 7.01 -8.71
N PRO A 30 25.19 7.98 -8.54
CA PRO A 30 25.19 9.18 -9.37
C PRO A 30 25.49 8.86 -10.84
N CYS A 31 24.95 9.65 -11.77
CA CYS A 31 25.25 9.50 -13.19
C CYS A 31 26.71 9.83 -13.50
N MET A 32 27.42 8.91 -14.16
CA MET A 32 28.84 9.07 -14.49
C MET A 32 29.11 9.87 -15.77
N CYS A 33 28.09 10.48 -16.40
CA CYS A 33 28.26 11.21 -17.66
C CYS A 33 28.95 12.58 -17.52
N GLY A 34 29.09 13.10 -16.30
CA GLY A 34 29.83 14.34 -16.01
C GLY A 34 29.12 15.64 -16.35
N HIS A 35 27.88 15.59 -16.84
CA HIS A 35 27.12 16.78 -17.27
C HIS A 35 25.64 16.75 -16.84
N CYS A 36 25.23 15.85 -15.95
CA CYS A 36 23.93 15.90 -15.29
C CYS A 36 24.01 15.41 -13.83
N ASP A 37 22.99 15.74 -13.06
CA ASP A 37 22.80 15.45 -11.63
C ASP A 37 21.89 14.24 -11.37
N LYS A 38 21.56 13.48 -12.42
CA LYS A 38 20.62 12.35 -12.35
C LYS A 38 21.18 11.19 -11.50
N LEU A 39 20.28 10.42 -10.90
CA LEU A 39 20.61 9.19 -10.19
C LEU A 39 20.20 7.96 -11.01
N PHE A 40 21.01 6.91 -10.94
CA PHE A 40 20.69 5.56 -11.40
C PHE A 40 20.15 4.75 -10.23
N LEU A 41 19.00 4.12 -10.43
CA LEU A 41 18.51 3.09 -9.53
C LEU A 41 19.01 1.73 -10.00
N ASP A 42 19.76 1.04 -9.15
CA ASP A 42 20.17 -0.34 -9.37
C ASP A 42 19.06 -1.26 -8.85
N ILE A 43 18.11 -1.60 -9.72
CA ILE A 43 16.98 -2.49 -9.44
C ILE A 43 17.13 -3.72 -10.32
N ALA A 44 17.71 -4.79 -9.78
CA ALA A 44 17.67 -6.15 -10.34
C ALA A 44 17.57 -6.19 -11.89
N HIS A 45 18.60 -5.67 -12.58
CA HIS A 45 18.76 -5.67 -14.05
C HIS A 45 17.93 -4.66 -14.87
N SER A 46 17.34 -3.64 -14.25
CA SER A 46 16.76 -2.47 -14.94
C SER A 46 17.49 -1.19 -14.53
N GLU A 47 18.16 -0.55 -15.48
CA GLU A 47 18.83 0.74 -15.28
C GLU A 47 17.95 1.86 -15.85
N GLY A 48 17.59 2.84 -15.01
CA GLY A 48 16.86 4.03 -15.40
C GLY A 48 17.55 5.28 -14.89
N ARG A 49 17.64 6.32 -15.74
CA ARG A 49 18.04 7.67 -15.30
C ARG A 49 16.79 8.38 -14.77
N LEU A 50 16.80 8.70 -13.49
CA LEU A 50 15.69 9.38 -12.83
C LEU A 50 16.17 10.71 -12.24
N ASP A 51 15.24 11.66 -12.13
CA ASP A 51 15.45 12.83 -11.30
C ASP A 51 15.71 12.42 -9.85
N PRO A 52 16.54 13.15 -9.09
CA PRO A 52 16.86 12.80 -7.71
C PRO A 52 15.63 12.59 -6.83
N ASP A 53 14.61 13.44 -6.99
CA ASP A 53 13.37 13.36 -6.23
C ASP A 53 12.52 12.13 -6.60
N ASP A 54 12.43 11.80 -7.89
CA ASP A 54 11.73 10.59 -8.36
C ASP A 54 12.44 9.31 -7.89
N ALA A 55 13.78 9.29 -7.97
CA ALA A 55 14.60 8.19 -7.49
C ALA A 55 14.39 7.97 -5.99
N ARG A 56 14.39 9.06 -5.21
CA ARG A 56 14.11 9.03 -3.78
C ARG A 56 12.70 8.54 -3.50
N PHE A 57 11.70 9.07 -4.20
CA PHE A 57 10.30 8.66 -4.06
C PHE A 57 10.14 7.15 -4.28
N ILE A 58 10.64 6.60 -5.39
CA ILE A 58 10.53 5.17 -5.73
C ILE A 58 11.17 4.28 -4.66
N VAL A 59 12.37 4.64 -4.19
CA VAL A 59 13.09 3.87 -3.16
C VAL A 59 12.32 3.87 -1.85
N GLN A 60 11.85 5.04 -1.41
CA GLN A 60 11.05 5.15 -0.18
C GLN A 60 9.70 4.45 -0.32
N ALA A 61 9.06 4.54 -1.47
CA ALA A 61 7.80 3.89 -1.77
C ALA A 61 7.92 2.37 -1.67
N ARG A 62 8.96 1.76 -2.25
CA ARG A 62 9.17 0.30 -2.17
C ARG A 62 9.27 -0.23 -0.75
N VAL A 63 9.76 0.58 0.20
CA VAL A 63 9.77 0.24 1.62
C VAL A 63 8.42 0.56 2.27
N GLY A 64 7.90 1.76 2.09
CA GLY A 64 6.73 2.26 2.80
C GLY A 64 5.40 1.58 2.40
N TRP A 65 5.24 1.24 1.13
CA TRP A 65 3.99 0.69 0.60
C TRP A 65 3.62 -0.67 1.21
N PRO A 66 4.51 -1.68 1.30
CA PRO A 66 4.17 -2.92 1.99
C PRO A 66 3.70 -2.71 3.43
N HIS A 67 4.29 -1.75 4.16
CA HIS A 67 3.83 -1.41 5.51
C HIS A 67 2.46 -0.73 5.51
N ALA A 68 2.21 0.20 4.59
CA ALA A 68 0.93 0.87 4.46
C ALA A 68 -0.19 -0.12 4.09
N ILE A 69 0.07 -1.03 3.15
CA ILE A 69 -0.89 -2.05 2.71
C ILE A 69 -1.22 -3.02 3.85
N ARG A 70 -0.21 -3.54 4.59
CA ARG A 70 -0.46 -4.38 5.77
C ARG A 70 -1.31 -3.67 6.82
N ARG A 71 -1.11 -2.36 7.03
CA ARG A 71 -1.93 -1.58 7.94
C ARG A 71 -3.37 -1.41 7.45
N ALA A 72 -3.56 -1.27 6.14
CA ALA A 72 -4.89 -1.17 5.54
C ALA A 72 -5.67 -2.49 5.70
N ILE A 73 -5.06 -3.64 5.34
CA ILE A 73 -5.66 -4.98 5.52
C ILE A 73 -6.06 -5.20 6.99
N ALA A 74 -5.16 -4.88 7.93
CA ALA A 74 -5.47 -5.04 9.36
C ALA A 74 -6.61 -4.11 9.83
N ALA A 75 -6.75 -2.92 9.24
CA ALA A 75 -7.84 -2.00 9.56
C ALA A 75 -9.17 -2.51 8.98
N GLU A 76 -9.16 -3.04 7.75
CA GLU A 76 -10.34 -3.65 7.12
C GLU A 76 -10.83 -4.86 7.92
N GLU A 77 -9.93 -5.74 8.37
CA GLU A 77 -10.29 -6.86 9.24
C GLU A 77 -10.89 -6.40 10.59
N GLN A 78 -10.41 -5.29 11.16
CA GLN A 78 -10.97 -4.71 12.37
C GLN A 78 -12.37 -4.14 12.15
N VAL A 79 -12.60 -3.48 11.02
CA VAL A 79 -13.93 -2.97 10.65
C VAL A 79 -14.92 -4.11 10.51
N ASP A 80 -14.54 -5.19 9.83
CA ASP A 80 -15.40 -6.38 9.67
C ASP A 80 -15.78 -7.00 11.02
N LYS A 81 -14.82 -7.14 11.93
CA LYS A 81 -15.06 -7.65 13.31
C LYS A 81 -16.03 -6.75 14.06
N LEU A 82 -15.80 -5.44 14.06
CA LEU A 82 -16.67 -4.49 14.75
C LEU A 82 -18.09 -4.47 14.16
N GLN A 83 -18.23 -4.57 12.85
CA GLN A 83 -19.53 -4.66 12.19
C GLN A 83 -20.29 -5.92 12.60
N GLU A 84 -19.60 -7.05 12.71
CA GLU A 84 -20.20 -8.30 13.16
C GLU A 84 -20.60 -8.24 14.65
N GLU A 85 -19.75 -7.67 15.52
CA GLU A 85 -20.10 -7.44 16.92
C GLU A 85 -21.33 -6.54 17.07
N ILE A 86 -21.38 -5.44 16.32
CA ILE A 86 -22.54 -4.54 16.29
C ILE A 86 -23.80 -5.29 15.86
N ARG A 87 -23.72 -6.13 14.82
CA ARG A 87 -24.83 -6.93 14.33
C ARG A 87 -25.33 -7.91 15.41
N GLN A 88 -24.43 -8.63 16.07
CA GLN A 88 -24.79 -9.56 17.14
C GLN A 88 -25.44 -8.85 18.33
N LEU A 89 -24.92 -7.69 18.72
CA LEU A 89 -25.51 -6.88 19.79
C LEU A 89 -26.91 -6.38 19.42
N HIS A 90 -27.06 -5.89 18.19
CA HIS A 90 -28.35 -5.45 17.65
C HIS A 90 -29.38 -6.59 17.67
N ASP A 91 -29.02 -7.77 17.17
CA ASP A 91 -29.91 -8.94 17.14
C ASP A 91 -30.27 -9.41 18.55
N ALA A 92 -29.31 -9.40 19.49
CA ALA A 92 -29.56 -9.72 20.89
C ALA A 92 -30.50 -8.73 21.58
N MET A 93 -30.42 -7.43 21.23
CA MET A 93 -31.30 -6.40 21.77
C MET A 93 -32.73 -6.50 21.20
N HIS A 94 -32.87 -6.72 19.89
CA HIS A 94 -34.16 -6.98 19.25
C HIS A 94 -34.83 -8.25 19.79
N GLY A 95 -34.07 -9.32 19.98
CA GLY A 95 -34.56 -10.55 20.62
C GLY A 95 -35.04 -10.36 22.06
N ARG A 96 -34.58 -9.30 22.74
CA ARG A 96 -35.01 -8.91 24.10
C ARG A 96 -36.13 -7.86 24.10
N GLY A 97 -36.61 -7.43 22.93
CA GLY A 97 -37.67 -6.44 22.79
C GLY A 97 -37.28 -5.02 23.23
N ILE A 98 -35.97 -4.72 23.28
CA ILE A 98 -35.46 -3.38 23.60
C ILE A 98 -35.34 -2.60 22.28
N PRO A 99 -36.11 -1.52 22.07
CA PRO A 99 -36.00 -0.70 20.86
C PRO A 99 -34.62 -0.03 20.78
N TRP A 100 -34.11 0.10 19.57
CA TRP A 100 -32.89 0.87 19.25
C TRP A 100 -33.33 2.11 18.46
N ASP A 101 -33.11 3.30 19.00
CA ASP A 101 -33.32 4.61 18.38
C ASP A 101 -32.01 5.39 18.24
#